data_AF-A0A3C0Y3L6-F1
#
_entry.id   AF-A0A3C0Y3L6-F1
#
_cell.length_a   1.000
_cell.length_b   1.000
_cell.length_c   1.000
_cell.angle_alpha   90.00
_cell.angle_beta   90.00
_cell.angle_gamma   90.00
#
_symmetry.space_group_name_H-M   'P 1'
#
loop_
_entity.id
_entity.type
_entity.pdbx_description
1 polymer ?
#
loop_
_entity_poly.entity_id
_entity_poly.type
_entity_poly.pdbx_seq_one_letter_code
_entity_poly.pdbx_strand_id
1 'polypeptide(L)'
;MTTCASITATINTYYDTDYTPLGFSSSGVYSVYLPPPSIPTSIMVGDTGTIGTATNFTGSSSTGTREGQTVVSYVVEPDTASTAIVNLIFKTFDTSGNLKSTEQDRYKISSTGALAPVSKDTLTATTHLILQ
;
A
#
# COMPACT_ATOMS: atom_id res chain seq x y z
N MET A 1 -29.65 -12.46 3.55
CA MET A 1 -29.01 -12.59 2.22
C MET A 1 -28.14 -11.36 2.06
N THR A 2 -26.85 -11.46 2.34
CA THR A 2 -25.94 -10.30 2.33
C THR A 2 -25.48 -10.12 0.89
N THR A 3 -25.87 -9.01 0.25
CA THR A 3 -25.44 -8.68 -1.11
C THR A 3 -23.95 -8.38 -1.12
N CYS A 4 -23.17 -9.13 -1.89
CA CYS A 4 -21.77 -8.79 -2.14
C CYS A 4 -21.73 -7.48 -2.94
N ALA A 5 -21.20 -6.41 -2.36
CA ALA A 5 -20.90 -5.18 -3.09
C ALA A 5 -19.56 -5.36 -3.82
N SER A 6 -19.50 -5.00 -5.11
CA SER A 6 -18.25 -4.92 -5.86
C SER A 6 -17.85 -3.46 -6.03
N ILE A 7 -16.55 -3.18 -5.92
CA ILE A 7 -15.96 -1.89 -6.25
C ILE A 7 -15.06 -2.07 -7.47
N THR A 8 -15.02 -1.08 -8.35
CA THR A 8 -14.04 -1.00 -9.43
C THR A 8 -13.26 0.29 -9.28
N ALA A 9 -11.93 0.20 -9.31
CA ALA A 9 -11.04 1.35 -9.28
C ALA A 9 -10.00 1.22 -10.39
N THR A 10 -9.58 2.36 -10.94
CA THR A 10 -8.38 2.45 -11.79
C THR A 10 -7.28 3.09 -10.97
N ILE A 11 -6.09 2.50 -11.03
CA ILE A 11 -4.89 3.01 -10.38
C ILE A 11 -3.84 3.17 -11.46
N ASN A 12 -3.26 4.36 -11.56
CA ASN A 12 -2.06 4.58 -12.36
C ASN A 12 -0.87 4.64 -11.43
N THR A 13 0.18 3.90 -11.72
CA THR A 13 1.45 3.95 -10.99
C THR A 13 2.52 4.53 -11.90
N TYR A 14 3.28 5.48 -11.38
CA TYR A 14 4.32 6.21 -12.12
C TYR A 14 5.69 5.75 -11.64
N TYR A 15 6.60 5.51 -12.57
CA TYR A 15 7.96 5.06 -12.31
C TYR A 15 8.96 5.95 -13.06
N ASP A 16 10.20 6.01 -12.58
CA ASP A 16 11.31 6.56 -13.34
C ASP A 16 11.89 5.54 -14.34
N THR A 17 13.01 5.90 -14.98
CA THR A 17 13.69 5.04 -15.97
C THR A 17 14.29 3.77 -15.36
N ASP A 18 14.57 3.77 -14.05
CA ASP A 18 15.12 2.63 -13.31
C ASP A 18 14.01 1.78 -12.65
N TYR A 19 12.75 2.03 -13.02
CA TYR A 19 11.56 1.38 -12.45
C TYR A 19 11.36 1.64 -10.95
N THR A 20 11.96 2.71 -10.40
CA THR A 20 11.68 3.15 -9.03
C THR A 20 10.33 3.84 -8.99
N PRO A 21 9.41 3.47 -8.07
CA PRO A 21 8.12 4.14 -7.96
C PRO A 21 8.26 5.61 -7.60
N LEU A 22 7.70 6.49 -8.44
CA LEU A 22 7.60 7.93 -8.18
C LEU A 22 6.31 8.30 -7.44
N GLY A 23 5.26 7.50 -7.64
CA GLY A 23 3.94 7.79 -7.09
C GLY A 23 2.84 6.98 -7.74
N PHE A 24 1.60 7.29 -7.35
CA PHE A 24 0.41 6.66 -7.90
C PHE A 24 -0.77 7.62 -7.85
N SER A 25 -1.79 7.37 -8.66
CA SER A 25 -3.02 8.14 -8.62
C SER A 25 -4.24 7.24 -8.71
N SER A 26 -5.24 7.50 -7.88
CA SER A 26 -6.53 6.83 -7.91
C SER A 26 -7.64 7.74 -7.39
N SER A 27 -8.82 7.66 -7.99
CA SER A 27 -10.05 8.26 -7.48
C SER A 27 -9.93 9.75 -7.09
N GLY A 28 -9.18 10.53 -7.87
CA GLY A 28 -8.99 11.97 -7.63
C GLY A 28 -7.97 12.30 -6.53
N VAL A 29 -7.11 11.36 -6.16
CA VAL A 29 -5.94 11.59 -5.31
C VAL A 29 -4.68 11.30 -6.13
N TYR A 30 -3.70 12.20 -6.03
CA TYR A 30 -2.36 12.05 -6.60
C TYR A 30 -1.34 11.92 -5.47
N SER A 31 -0.61 10.81 -5.44
CA SER A 31 0.33 10.46 -4.37
C SER A 31 1.75 10.44 -4.91
N VAL A 32 2.69 11.08 -4.21
CA VAL A 32 4.09 11.22 -4.63
C VAL A 32 5.05 10.79 -3.54
N TYR A 33 6.02 9.95 -3.87
CA TYR A 33 7.13 9.62 -2.98
C TYR A 33 8.20 10.71 -3.03
N LEU A 34 8.48 11.33 -1.89
CA LEU A 34 9.62 12.23 -1.73
C LEU A 34 10.12 12.14 -0.28
N PRO A 35 11.28 11.49 -0.01
CA PRO A 35 12.23 10.91 -0.98
C PRO A 35 11.69 9.67 -1.72
N PRO A 36 12.35 9.21 -2.79
CA PRO A 36 12.01 7.96 -3.46
C PRO A 36 11.96 6.77 -2.48
N PRO A 37 11.07 5.79 -2.71
CA PRO A 37 10.95 4.63 -1.84
C PRO A 37 12.17 3.71 -1.99
N SER A 38 12.52 3.01 -0.92
CA SER A 38 13.59 2.01 -0.90
C SER A 38 12.97 0.61 -0.89
N ILE A 39 13.01 -0.08 -2.03
CA ILE A 39 12.54 -1.47 -2.14
C ILE A 39 13.71 -2.41 -1.83
N PRO A 40 13.61 -3.28 -0.82
CA PRO A 40 14.65 -4.27 -0.54
C PRO A 40 14.87 -5.20 -1.74
N THR A 41 16.13 -5.42 -2.11
CA THR A 41 16.50 -6.36 -3.19
C THR A 41 16.48 -7.81 -2.74
N SER A 42 16.46 -8.04 -1.43
CA SER A 42 16.38 -9.36 -0.82
C SER A 42 15.57 -9.26 0.46
N ILE A 43 14.77 -10.29 0.73
CA ILE A 43 13.98 -10.43 1.95
C ILE A 43 14.00 -11.89 2.40
N MET A 44 13.80 -12.11 3.70
CA MET A 44 13.65 -13.42 4.33
C MET A 44 12.36 -13.45 5.17
N VAL A 45 11.89 -14.65 5.50
CA VAL A 45 10.76 -14.81 6.43
C VAL A 45 11.11 -14.17 7.77
N GLY A 46 10.18 -13.37 8.29
CA GLY A 46 10.37 -12.56 9.50
C GLY A 46 10.81 -11.12 9.23
N ASP A 47 11.22 -10.79 8.01
CA ASP A 47 11.58 -9.42 7.68
C ASP A 47 10.37 -8.49 7.72
N THR A 48 10.62 -7.27 8.17
CA THR A 48 9.65 -6.17 8.13
C THR A 48 10.39 -4.86 7.91
N GLY A 49 9.72 -3.90 7.28
CA GLY A 49 10.28 -2.58 7.05
C GLY A 49 9.31 -1.60 6.42
N THR A 50 9.71 -0.34 6.39
CA THR A 50 9.01 0.73 5.66
C THR A 50 9.66 0.91 4.29
N ILE A 51 8.86 0.84 3.23
CA ILE A 51 9.31 1.05 1.84
C ILE A 51 9.41 2.55 1.56
N GLY A 52 8.41 3.33 2.00
CA GLY A 52 8.41 4.77 1.78
C GLY A 52 7.14 5.44 2.32
N THR A 53 7.14 6.76 2.23
CA THR A 53 5.98 7.60 2.54
C THR A 53 5.63 8.43 1.31
N ALA A 54 4.40 8.32 0.84
CA ALA A 54 3.87 9.14 -0.23
C ALA A 54 3.06 10.30 0.34
N THR A 55 3.26 11.52 -0.16
CA THR A 55 2.40 12.66 0.14
C THR A 55 1.20 12.65 -0.80
N ASN A 56 -0.01 12.82 -0.27
CA ASN A 56 -1.26 12.78 -1.01
C ASN A 56 -1.78 14.19 -1.30
N PHE A 57 -2.18 14.44 -2.54
CA PHE A 57 -2.72 15.70 -3.03
C PHE A 57 -4.08 15.49 -3.69
N THR A 58 -4.97 16.48 -3.60
CA THR A 58 -6.23 16.50 -4.35
C THR A 58 -6.00 16.54 -5.85
N GLY A 59 -6.87 15.87 -6.60
CA GLY A 59 -6.88 15.88 -8.06
C GLY A 59 -5.86 14.93 -8.67
N SER A 60 -5.19 15.40 -9.72
CA SER A 60 -4.34 14.59 -10.60
C SER A 60 -2.89 15.07 -10.68
N SER A 61 -2.47 16.00 -9.81
CA SER A 61 -1.10 16.53 -9.79
C SER A 61 -0.63 16.87 -8.37
N SER A 62 0.68 16.98 -8.20
CA SER A 62 1.32 17.38 -6.95
C SER A 62 1.16 18.87 -6.60
N THR A 63 0.52 19.66 -7.46
CA THR A 63 0.18 21.06 -7.22
C THR A 63 -1.18 21.23 -6.53
N GLY A 64 -1.92 20.13 -6.34
CA GLY A 64 -3.18 20.12 -5.59
C GLY A 64 -2.98 20.41 -4.10
N THR A 65 -4.07 20.50 -3.36
CA THR A 65 -4.04 20.68 -1.91
C THR A 65 -3.56 19.38 -1.26
N ARG A 66 -2.59 19.47 -0.34
CA ARG A 66 -2.15 18.31 0.45
C ARG A 66 -3.29 17.80 1.33
N GLU A 67 -3.65 16.52 1.16
CA GLU A 67 -4.72 15.86 1.94
C GLU A 67 -4.17 14.92 3.04
N GLY A 68 -2.88 14.63 3.01
CA GLY A 68 -2.23 13.79 4.01
C GLY A 68 -1.09 12.99 3.43
N GLN A 69 -0.95 11.75 3.88
CA GLN A 69 0.12 10.87 3.45
C GLN A 69 -0.27 9.39 3.52
N THR A 70 0.40 8.57 2.73
CA THR A 70 0.30 7.11 2.79
C THR A 70 1.67 6.53 3.11
N VAL A 71 1.77 5.80 4.22
CA VAL A 71 2.97 5.07 4.61
C VAL A 71 2.86 3.64 4.10
N VAL A 72 3.87 3.19 3.36
CA VAL A 72 3.93 1.84 2.79
C VAL A 72 4.99 1.03 3.51
N SER A 73 4.58 -0.12 4.03
CA SER A 73 5.43 -1.03 4.78
C SER A 73 5.18 -2.47 4.35
N TYR A 74 6.03 -3.38 4.80
CA TYR A 74 5.88 -4.80 4.51
C TYR A 74 6.18 -5.67 5.73
N VAL A 75 5.62 -6.87 5.69
CA VAL A 75 6.04 -8.00 6.53
C VAL A 75 6.10 -9.26 5.66
N VAL A 76 7.07 -10.11 5.94
CA VAL A 76 7.28 -11.38 5.24
C VAL A 76 6.92 -12.53 6.17
N GLU A 77 5.82 -13.20 5.87
CA GLU A 77 5.25 -14.28 6.66
C GLU A 77 5.59 -15.65 6.04
N PRO A 78 5.74 -16.72 6.83
CA PRO A 78 5.90 -18.07 6.29
C PRO A 78 4.64 -18.52 5.53
N ASP A 79 4.81 -19.23 4.40
CA ASP A 79 3.72 -19.92 3.68
C ASP A 79 4.00 -21.43 3.60
N THR A 80 5.08 -21.82 2.92
CA THR A 80 5.53 -23.22 2.82
C THR A 80 7.05 -23.31 2.95
N ALA A 81 7.62 -24.51 2.76
CA ALA A 81 9.07 -24.69 2.74
C ALA A 81 9.80 -23.93 1.61
N SER A 82 9.10 -23.55 0.54
CA SER A 82 9.69 -22.90 -0.65
C SER A 82 8.98 -21.60 -1.07
N THR A 83 8.00 -21.15 -0.28
CA THR A 83 7.25 -19.91 -0.52
C THR A 83 7.06 -19.12 0.76
N ALA A 84 6.89 -17.81 0.61
CA ALA A 84 6.51 -16.90 1.69
C ALA A 84 5.32 -16.03 1.26
N ILE A 85 4.66 -15.37 2.20
CA ILE A 85 3.70 -14.30 1.92
C ILE A 85 4.37 -12.96 2.18
N VAL A 86 4.41 -12.10 1.16
CA VAL A 86 4.70 -10.68 1.32
C VAL A 86 3.39 -9.95 1.52
N ASN A 87 3.21 -9.34 2.68
CA ASN A 87 2.06 -8.52 3.02
C ASN A 87 2.47 -7.05 2.95
N LEU A 88 2.07 -6.36 1.88
CA LEU A 88 2.25 -4.92 1.72
C LEU A 88 1.14 -4.19 2.45
N ILE A 89 1.52 -3.29 3.35
CA ILE A 89 0.59 -2.57 4.22
C ILE A 89 0.67 -1.09 3.90
N PHE A 90 -0.45 -0.53 3.45
CA PHE A 90 -0.63 0.88 3.15
C PHE A 90 -1.48 1.52 4.25
N LYS A 91 -0.92 2.43 5.03
CA LYS A 91 -1.68 3.22 6.00
C LYS A 91 -1.80 4.64 5.51
N THR A 92 -3.03 5.07 5.27
CA THR A 92 -3.33 6.44 4.82
C THR A 92 -3.80 7.29 5.98
N PHE A 93 -3.18 8.45 6.15
CA PHE A 93 -3.47 9.43 7.19
C PHE A 93 -3.94 10.75 6.59
N ASP A 94 -4.79 11.48 7.31
CA ASP A 94 -5.13 12.86 6.97
C ASP A 94 -3.99 13.85 7.33
N THR A 95 -4.20 15.14 7.06
CA THR A 95 -3.23 16.19 7.41
C THR A 95 -3.01 16.39 8.90
N SER A 96 -3.96 15.95 9.74
CA SER A 96 -3.89 16.00 11.20
C SER A 96 -3.24 14.74 11.81
N GLY A 97 -2.89 13.75 10.98
CA GLY A 97 -2.28 12.49 11.40
C GLY A 97 -3.27 11.42 11.84
N ASN A 98 -4.58 11.60 11.61
CA ASN A 98 -5.57 10.57 11.91
C ASN A 98 -5.56 9.49 10.82
N LEU A 99 -5.63 8.22 11.23
CA LEU A 99 -5.71 7.10 10.30
C LEU A 99 -7.05 7.13 9.56
N LYS A 100 -7.01 7.19 8.23
CA LYS A 100 -8.18 7.12 7.35
C LYS A 100 -8.44 5.74 6.79
N SER A 101 -7.39 4.99 6.49
CA SER A 101 -7.53 3.62 5.99
C SER A 101 -6.27 2.80 6.21
N THR A 102 -6.45 1.49 6.28
CA THR A 102 -5.39 0.49 6.15
C THR A 102 -5.77 -0.43 5.00
N GLU A 103 -4.85 -0.60 4.05
CA GLU A 103 -4.96 -1.56 2.97
C GLU A 103 -3.83 -2.59 3.09
N GLN A 104 -4.16 -3.85 2.86
CA GLN A 104 -3.22 -4.96 2.87
C GLN A 104 -3.31 -5.71 1.54
N ASP A 105 -2.20 -5.71 0.81
CA ASP A 105 -2.05 -6.47 -0.42
C ASP A 105 -1.12 -7.64 -0.15
N ARG A 106 -1.64 -8.86 -0.24
CA ARG A 106 -0.91 -10.09 0.07
C ARG A 106 -0.53 -10.80 -1.22
N TYR A 107 0.76 -11.07 -1.36
CA TYR A 107 1.32 -11.81 -2.47
C TYR A 107 2.08 -13.02 -1.96
N LYS A 108 1.92 -14.15 -2.64
CA LYS A 108 2.81 -15.30 -2.47
C LYS A 108 4.07 -15.07 -3.28
N ILE A 109 5.23 -15.21 -2.66
CA ILE A 109 6.54 -15.15 -3.32
C ILE A 109 7.17 -16.55 -3.35
N SER A 110 7.66 -16.97 -4.52
CA SER A 110 8.45 -18.20 -4.68
C SER A 110 9.94 -17.96 -4.40
N SER A 111 10.71 -19.05 -4.28
CA SER A 111 12.18 -18.98 -4.21
C SER A 111 12.85 -18.34 -5.45
N THR A 112 12.14 -18.22 -6.57
CA THR A 112 12.61 -17.54 -7.78
C THR A 112 12.20 -16.06 -7.82
N GLY A 113 11.54 -15.55 -6.77
CA GLY A 113 11.03 -14.18 -6.69
C GLY A 113 9.73 -13.93 -7.45
N ALA A 114 9.07 -14.97 -7.98
CA ALA A 114 7.80 -14.81 -8.68
C ALA A 114 6.68 -14.50 -7.70
N LEU A 115 5.90 -13.44 -7.98
CA LEU A 115 4.78 -13.00 -7.15
C LEU A 115 3.44 -13.46 -7.74
N ALA A 116 2.57 -14.02 -6.89
CA ALA A 116 1.18 -14.32 -7.22
C ALA A 116 0.25 -13.64 -6.20
N PRO A 117 -0.78 -12.89 -6.64
CA PRO A 117 -1.72 -12.23 -5.72
C PRO A 117 -2.52 -13.28 -4.93
N VAL A 118 -2.77 -13.00 -3.65
CA VAL A 118 -3.53 -13.85 -2.74
C VAL A 118 -4.80 -13.13 -2.28
N SER A 119 -4.65 -11.94 -1.69
CA SER A 119 -5.79 -11.11 -1.27
C SER A 119 -5.43 -9.63 -1.33
N LYS A 120 -6.48 -8.81 -1.36
CA LYS A 120 -6.44 -7.35 -1.22
C LYS A 120 -7.59 -6.96 -0.30
N ASP A 121 -7.24 -6.41 0.85
CA ASP A 121 -8.18 -6.06 1.89
C ASP A 121 -8.02 -4.58 2.26
N THR A 122 -9.08 -3.78 2.09
CA THR A 122 -9.07 -2.35 2.44
C THR A 122 -10.07 -2.10 3.55
N LEU A 123 -9.56 -1.60 4.68
CA LEU A 123 -10.36 -1.15 5.82
C LEU A 123 -10.30 0.37 5.89
N THR A 124 -11.44 1.02 5.63
CA THR A 124 -11.59 2.45 5.87
C THR A 124 -11.93 2.68 7.33
N ALA A 125 -11.27 3.63 7.98
CA ALA A 125 -11.58 4.04 9.33
C ALA A 125 -12.93 4.76 9.34
N THR A 126 -14.01 3.99 9.52
CA THR A 126 -15.27 4.48 10.07
C THR A 126 -15.17 4.38 11.59
N THR A 127 -15.74 5.35 12.31
CA THR A 127 -15.76 5.33 13.78
C THR A 127 -16.42 4.04 14.25
N HIS A 128 -15.64 3.04 14.67
CA HIS A 128 -16.16 1.82 15.31
C HIS A 128 -15.68 1.78 16.76
N LEU A 129 -16.66 1.67 17.66
CA LEU A 129 -16.53 1.56 19.10
C LEU A 129 -15.62 0.37 19.47
N ILE A 130 -14.57 0.63 20.26
CA ILE A 130 -13.82 -0.42 20.94
C ILE A 130 -14.59 -0.73 22.24
N LEU A 131 -15.08 -1.97 22.40
CA LEU A 131 -15.46 -2.46 23.72
C LEU A 131 -14.17 -2.70 24.50
N GLN A 132 -14.02 -1.99 25.63
CA GLN A 132 -13.00 -2.24 26.64
C GLN A 132 -13.32 -3.50 27.42
#